data_AF-A0A554JGH1-F1
#
_entry.id   AF-A0A554JGH1-F1
#
_cell.length_a   1.000
_cell.length_b   1.000
_cell.length_c   1.000
_cell.angle_alpha   90.00
_cell.angle_beta   90.00
_cell.angle_gamma   90.00
#
_symmetry.space_group_name_H-M   'P 1'
#
loop_
_entity.id
_entity.type
_entity.pdbx_description
1 polymer ?
#
loop_
_entity_poly.entity_id
_entity_poly.type
_entity_poly.pdbx_seq_one_letter_code
_entity_poly.pdbx_strand_id
1 'polypeptide(L)'
;MLRDTMRICPITKKKSIIGGGYSNRTRATQFNPTGRVRKYPNFQKKRIYIPELKKSMRFTLTANALKTIQKNGPYATLKKAGLI
;
A
#
# COMPACT_ATOMS: atom_id res chain seq x y z
N MET A 1 -14.73 -9.88 -12.51
CA MET A 1 -14.15 -8.97 -11.50
C MET A 1 -13.12 -9.74 -10.70
N LEU A 2 -11.83 -9.43 -10.87
CA LEU A 2 -10.74 -10.14 -10.20
C LEU A 2 -10.90 -9.98 -8.67
N ARG A 3 -11.39 -11.02 -8.00
CA ARG A 3 -11.27 -11.14 -6.55
C ARG A 3 -9.85 -11.60 -6.28
N ASP A 4 -8.91 -10.67 -6.31
CA ASP A 4 -7.57 -10.93 -5.80
C ASP A 4 -7.69 -11.35 -4.34
N THR A 5 -7.40 -12.62 -4.05
CA THR A 5 -7.40 -13.21 -2.70
C THR A 5 -6.35 -12.57 -1.79
N MET A 6 -5.50 -11.69 -2.33
CA MET A 6 -4.48 -10.92 -1.62
C MET A 6 -4.74 -9.41 -1.71
N ARG A 7 -4.71 -8.71 -0.57
CA ARG A 7 -4.83 -7.23 -0.51
C ARG A 7 -3.60 -6.58 -1.15
N ILE A 8 -3.71 -6.20 -2.42
CA ILE A 8 -2.72 -5.44 -3.18
C ILE A 8 -3.25 -4.02 -3.40
N CYS A 9 -2.38 -3.01 -3.28
CA CYS A 9 -2.78 -1.65 -3.65
C CYS A 9 -2.82 -1.49 -5.18
N PRO A 10 -3.95 -1.08 -5.78
CA PRO A 10 -4.07 -1.01 -7.24
C PRO A 10 -3.13 0.03 -7.88
N ILE A 11 -2.83 1.12 -7.16
CA ILE A 11 -1.98 2.22 -7.68
C ILE A 11 -0.49 1.89 -7.53
N THR A 12 -0.06 1.51 -6.32
CA THR A 12 1.37 1.32 -6.00
C THR A 12 1.82 -0.14 -6.06
N LYS A 13 0.91 -1.08 -6.30
CA LYS A 13 1.14 -2.53 -6.32
C LYS A 13 1.79 -3.07 -5.04
N LYS A 14 1.72 -2.31 -3.94
CA LYS A 14 2.24 -2.73 -2.63
C LYS A 14 1.48 -3.96 -2.14
N LYS A 15 2.23 -4.99 -1.77
CA LYS A 15 1.78 -6.26 -1.21
C LYS A 15 2.41 -6.51 0.16
N SER A 16 1.85 -7.45 0.91
CA SER A 16 2.48 -7.94 2.14
C SER A 16 3.80 -8.65 1.84
N ILE A 17 4.73 -8.56 2.79
CA ILE A 17 6.05 -9.19 2.69
C ILE A 17 6.32 -10.00 3.96
N ILE A 18 7.13 -11.05 3.85
CA ILE A 18 7.61 -11.82 5.00
C ILE A 18 9.02 -11.33 5.29
N GLY A 19 9.22 -10.70 6.45
CA GLY A 19 10.52 -10.22 6.91
C GLY A 19 10.96 -10.96 8.16
N GLY A 20 12.25 -11.27 8.25
CA GLY A 20 12.88 -11.64 9.52
C GLY A 20 13.10 -10.41 10.40
N GLY A 21 13.44 -10.65 11.65
CA GLY A 21 14.08 -9.66 12.51
C GLY A 21 15.40 -10.18 13.03
N TYR A 22 16.06 -9.38 13.85
CA TYR A 22 17.21 -9.81 14.63
C TYR A 22 17.07 -9.23 16.04
N SER A 23 17.67 -9.90 17.02
CA SER A 23 17.63 -9.47 18.42
C SER A 23 18.99 -8.95 18.86
N ASN A 24 18.99 -7.89 19.66
CA ASN A 24 20.21 -7.32 20.26
C ASN A 24 20.55 -7.98 21.62
N ARG A 25 20.13 -9.24 21.84
CA ARG A 25 20.31 -9.93 23.13
C ARG A 25 21.72 -10.49 23.33
N THR A 26 22.39 -10.91 22.26
CA THR A 26 23.81 -11.31 22.32
C THR A 26 24.71 -10.16 21.85
N ARG A 27 26.03 -10.39 21.89
CA ARG A 27 27.02 -9.44 21.37
C ARG A 27 26.64 -8.97 19.97
N ALA A 28 26.78 -7.66 19.73
CA ALA A 28 26.45 -7.02 18.46
C ALA A 28 27.21 -7.59 17.24
N THR A 29 28.30 -8.32 17.47
CA THR A 29 29.09 -9.00 16.43
C THR A 29 28.47 -10.33 15.97
N GLN A 30 27.43 -10.83 16.63
CA GLN A 30 26.74 -12.07 16.28
C GLN A 30 25.33 -11.78 15.79
N PHE A 31 25.00 -12.28 14.60
CA PHE A 31 23.65 -12.17 14.05
C PHE A 31 22.73 -13.18 14.73
N ASN A 32 21.79 -12.69 15.54
CA ASN A 32 20.74 -13.50 16.15
C ASN A 32 19.39 -13.29 15.44
N PRO A 33 19.04 -14.13 14.45
CA PRO A 33 17.77 -14.01 13.75
C PRO A 33 16.60 -14.26 14.69
N THR A 34 15.54 -13.47 14.54
CA THR A 34 14.22 -13.80 15.07
C THR A 34 13.35 -14.42 13.98
N GLY A 35 12.25 -15.06 14.40
CA GLY A 35 11.32 -15.72 13.49
C GLY A 35 10.81 -14.80 12.37
N ARG A 36 10.46 -15.41 11.23
CA ARG A 36 9.90 -14.68 10.08
C ARG A 36 8.46 -14.29 10.37
N VAL A 37 8.16 -12.99 10.29
CA VAL A 37 6.82 -12.44 10.52
C VAL A 37 6.32 -11.75 9.26
N ARG A 38 5.01 -11.88 8.99
CA ARG A 38 4.35 -11.20 7.88
C ARG A 38 4.11 -9.73 8.23
N LYS A 39 4.63 -8.82 7.41
CA LYS A 39 4.43 -7.37 7.50
C LYS A 39 3.39 -6.94 6.48
N TYR A 40 2.36 -6.25 6.95
CA TYR A 40 1.23 -5.80 6.12
C TYR A 40 1.40 -4.33 5.69
N PRO A 41 1.00 -3.96 4.46
CA PRO A 41 0.91 -2.57 4.06
C PRO A 41 -0.19 -1.84 4.85
N ASN A 42 0.05 -0.56 5.14
CA ASN A 42 -0.95 0.30 5.79
C ASN A 42 -2.06 0.71 4.79
N PHE A 43 -3.14 -0.08 4.75
CA PHE A 43 -4.34 0.21 3.95
C PHE A 43 -5.32 1.10 4.70
N GLN A 44 -5.80 2.14 4.02
CA GLN A 44 -6.69 3.15 4.53
C GLN A 44 -7.92 3.27 3.61
N LYS A 45 -9.11 3.30 4.21
CA LYS A 45 -10.36 3.57 3.50
C LYS A 45 -10.56 5.08 3.43
N LYS A 46 -10.50 5.67 2.24
CA LYS A 46 -10.66 7.11 2.05
C LYS A 46 -11.57 7.42 0.86
N ARG A 47 -12.26 8.56 0.96
CA ARG A 47 -13.08 9.14 -0.11
C ARG A 47 -12.23 10.14 -0.87
N ILE A 48 -12.11 9.96 -2.18
CA ILE A 48 -11.32 10.82 -3.07
C ILE A 48 -12.30 11.50 -4.03
N TYR A 49 -12.22 12.82 -4.09
CA TYR A 49 -12.96 13.64 -5.05
C TYR A 49 -12.18 13.72 -6.36
N ILE A 50 -12.85 13.45 -7.48
CA ILE A 50 -12.29 13.58 -8.83
C ILE A 50 -12.98 14.77 -9.48
N PRO A 51 -12.29 15.90 -9.66
CA PRO A 51 -12.91 17.13 -10.14
C PRO A 51 -13.48 17.00 -11.56
N GLU A 52 -12.83 16.23 -12.42
CA GLU A 52 -13.22 16.04 -13.82
C GLU A 52 -14.55 15.27 -13.96
N LEU A 53 -14.81 14.36 -13.04
CA LEU A 53 -16.04 13.54 -13.01
C LEU A 53 -17.10 14.12 -12.06
N LYS A 54 -16.78 15.20 -11.33
CA LYS A 54 -17.60 15.79 -10.25
C LYS A 54 -18.13 14.74 -9.24
N LYS A 55 -17.40 13.64 -9.08
CA LYS A 55 -17.81 12.48 -8.28
C LYS A 55 -16.79 12.19 -7.19
N SER A 56 -17.29 11.75 -6.04
CA SER A 56 -16.46 11.23 -4.94
C SER A 56 -16.56 9.71 -4.89
N MET A 57 -15.43 9.02 -4.95
CA MET A 57 -15.39 7.55 -4.86
C MET A 57 -14.63 7.09 -3.61
N ARG A 58 -15.05 5.96 -3.03
CA ARG A 58 -14.38 5.35 -1.87
C ARG A 58 -13.39 4.30 -2.35
N PHE A 59 -12.13 4.45 -1.96
CA PHE A 59 -11.07 3.48 -2.28
C PHE A 59 -10.38 3.00 -1.01
N THR A 60 -9.94 1.74 -1.03
CA THR A 60 -9.04 1.18 0.00
C THR A 60 -7.62 1.20 -0.56
N LEU A 61 -6.82 2.19 -0.14
CA LEU A 61 -5.49 2.46 -0.72
C LEU A 61 -4.41 2.47 0.35
N THR A 62 -3.15 2.36 -0.06
CA THR A 62 -2.03 2.54 0.88
C THR A 62 -1.74 4.02 1.11
N ALA A 63 -1.12 4.36 2.24
CA ALA A 63 -0.70 5.73 2.54
C ALA A 63 0.18 6.35 1.42
N ASN A 64 1.10 5.58 0.83
CA ASN A 64 1.93 6.05 -0.27
C ASN A 64 1.13 6.31 -1.55
N ALA A 65 0.05 5.56 -1.78
CA ALA A 65 -0.84 5.81 -2.90
C ALA A 65 -1.60 7.14 -2.72
N LEU A 66 -2.04 7.46 -1.50
CA LEU A 66 -2.64 8.77 -1.19
C LEU A 66 -1.67 9.93 -1.48
N LYS A 67 -0.41 9.79 -1.06
CA LYS A 67 0.64 10.78 -1.39
C LYS A 67 0.83 10.94 -2.91
N THR A 68 0.75 9.84 -3.66
CA THR A 68 0.91 9.86 -5.12
C THR A 68 -0.26 10.59 -5.80
N ILE A 69 -1.49 10.34 -5.33
CA ILE A 69 -2.70 11.02 -5.81
C ILE A 69 -2.64 12.52 -5.55
N GLN A 70 -2.14 12.92 -4.38
CA GLN A 70 -1.97 14.33 -4.05
C GLN A 70 -0.92 15.01 -4.92
N LYS A 71 0.19 14.32 -5.25
CA LYS A 71 1.27 14.88 -6.08
C LYS A 71 0.90 15.03 -7.55
N ASN A 72 0.30 13.98 -8.13
CA ASN A 72 0.10 13.88 -9.59
C ASN A 72 -1.35 14.16 -10.03
N GLY A 73 -2.26 14.38 -9.07
CA GLY A 73 -3.69 14.55 -9.31
C GLY A 73 -4.47 13.22 -9.34
N PRO A 74 -5.77 13.25 -8.97
CA PRO A 74 -6.60 12.05 -8.85
C PRO A 74 -6.93 11.40 -10.21
N TYR A 75 -7.23 12.18 -11.24
CA TYR A 75 -7.63 11.62 -12.54
C TYR A 75 -6.48 10.89 -13.24
N ALA A 76 -5.32 11.54 -13.39
CA ALA A 76 -4.16 10.95 -14.05
C ALA A 76 -3.69 9.66 -13.36
N THR A 77 -3.72 9.63 -12.02
CA THR A 77 -3.28 8.46 -11.24
C THR A 77 -4.26 7.31 -11.30
N LEU A 78 -5.57 7.58 -11.25
CA LEU A 78 -6.60 6.54 -11.33
C LEU A 78 -6.75 5.97 -12.74
N LYS A 79 -6.64 6.82 -13.77
CA LYS A 79 -6.61 6.40 -15.19
C LYS A 79 -5.42 5.49 -15.48
N LYS A 80 -4.23 5.87 -15.00
CA LYS A 80 -3.01 5.04 -15.14
C LYS A 80 -3.15 3.68 -14.44
N ALA A 81 -3.92 3.63 -13.35
CA ALA A 81 -4.18 2.40 -12.61
C ALA A 81 -5.32 1.55 -13.21
N GLY A 82 -6.00 2.00 -14.26
CA GLY A 82 -7.13 1.30 -14.86
C GLY A 82 -8.36 1.20 -13.94
N LEU A 83 -8.48 2.12 -12.98
CA LEU A 83 -9.61 2.20 -12.05
C LEU A 83 -10.74 3.11 -12.56
N ILE A 84 -10.46 3.89 -13.59
CA ILE A 84 -11.32 4.79 -14.36
C ILE A 84 -10.87 4.68 -15.81
#